data_AF-A0A7G8WDW9-F1
#
_entry.id   AF-A0A7G8WDW9-F1
#
_cell.length_a   1.000
_cell.length_b   1.000
_cell.length_c   1.000
_cell.angle_alpha   90.00
_cell.angle_beta   90.00
_cell.angle_gamma   90.00
#
_symmetry.space_group_name_H-M   'P 1'
#
loop_
_entity.id
_entity.type
_entity.pdbx_description
1 polymer ?
#
loop_
_entity_poly.entity_id
_entity_poly.type
_entity_poly.pdbx_seq_one_letter_code
_entity_poly.pdbx_strand_id
1 'polypeptide(L)'
;MAKFLNTTGVSYHLEELIKNTTDRLILISPYLQFHKRVKDHLENLNIQKKDIRIIYRENKLQVEESNWLESQIGIRTSLCNSLHAKCYLNENEAIVTSMNLYSFSQQNNDEMGIHVTKEKDADLYNDIYNEVQRLLTISEEIRISVKKVDKEIEQKTEEKIKKVQETKNYTKSKLLTTKELSKLTGLSSRKVNSWFTENKLMYKKDDDWVTTKRGKETGGIEKNGQYGQFVIWPENIAKHITE
;
A
#
# COMPACT_ATOMS: atom_id res chain seq x y z
N MET A 1 -33.13 -10.97 4.99
CA MET A 1 -33.37 -9.91 4.00
C MET A 1 -32.26 -8.87 4.08
N ALA A 2 -31.65 -8.58 2.93
CA ALA A 2 -30.55 -7.63 2.79
C ALA A 2 -30.97 -6.18 3.05
N LYS A 3 -30.03 -5.34 3.49
CA LYS A 3 -30.25 -3.92 3.80
C LYS A 3 -29.35 -3.04 2.94
N PHE A 4 -29.93 -2.05 2.28
CA PHE A 4 -29.18 -1.04 1.54
C PHE A 4 -28.41 -0.12 2.49
N LEU A 5 -27.19 0.24 2.10
CA LEU A 5 -26.31 1.16 2.80
C LEU A 5 -25.87 2.28 1.86
N ASN A 6 -25.88 3.51 2.36
CA ASN A 6 -25.16 4.64 1.76
C ASN A 6 -23.72 4.72 2.32
N THR A 7 -22.92 5.70 1.89
CA THR A 7 -21.51 5.88 2.31
C THR A 7 -21.29 5.76 3.83
N THR A 8 -22.07 6.51 4.62
CA THR A 8 -21.97 6.50 6.09
C THR A 8 -22.39 5.14 6.65
N GLY A 9 -23.44 4.54 6.08
CA GLY A 9 -23.90 3.21 6.44
C GLY A 9 -22.85 2.12 6.22
N VAL A 10 -22.19 2.12 5.05
CA VAL A 10 -21.10 1.17 4.76
C VAL A 10 -19.96 1.31 5.77
N SER A 11 -19.57 2.55 6.07
CA SER A 11 -18.49 2.84 7.01
C SER A 11 -18.81 2.39 8.43
N TYR A 12 -20.02 2.68 8.91
CA TYR A 12 -20.50 2.23 10.22
C TYR A 12 -20.54 0.70 10.30
N HIS A 13 -21.20 0.05 9.34
CA HIS A 13 -21.35 -1.40 9.34
C HIS A 13 -20.02 -2.14 9.14
N LEU A 14 -19.07 -1.57 8.40
CA LEU A 14 -17.71 -2.13 8.30
C LEU A 14 -17.01 -2.12 9.65
N GLU A 15 -17.08 -1.01 10.42
CA GLU A 15 -16.45 -0.96 11.74
C GLU A 15 -17.08 -1.98 12.71
N GLU A 16 -18.42 -2.10 12.70
CA GLU A 16 -19.13 -3.07 13.53
C GLU A 16 -18.84 -4.53 13.11
N LEU A 17 -18.77 -4.82 11.82
CA LEU A 17 -18.44 -6.15 11.30
C LEU A 17 -17.07 -6.61 11.77
N ILE A 18 -16.08 -5.72 11.77
CA ILE A 18 -14.74 -6.03 12.27
C ILE A 18 -14.81 -6.26 13.78
N LYS A 19 -15.41 -5.35 14.57
CA LYS A 19 -15.52 -5.50 16.03
C LYS A 19 -16.21 -6.79 16.46
N ASN A 20 -17.28 -7.18 15.76
CA ASN A 20 -18.12 -8.31 16.12
C ASN A 20 -17.59 -9.65 15.60
N THR A 21 -16.39 -9.67 14.99
CA THR A 21 -15.76 -10.91 14.52
C THR A 21 -15.41 -11.82 15.70
N THR A 22 -15.92 -13.05 15.70
CA THR A 22 -15.66 -14.05 16.74
C THR A 22 -14.80 -15.22 16.27
N ASP A 23 -14.80 -15.54 14.97
CA ASP A 23 -14.03 -16.66 14.41
C ASP A 23 -13.14 -16.18 13.27
N ARG A 24 -13.75 -15.62 12.22
CA ARG A 24 -13.04 -15.26 10.98
C ARG A 24 -13.45 -13.91 10.43
N LEU A 25 -12.46 -13.18 9.92
CA LEU A 25 -12.66 -11.93 9.20
C LEU A 25 -11.99 -12.03 7.83
N ILE A 26 -12.73 -11.73 6.77
CA ILE A 26 -12.20 -11.67 5.41
C ILE A 26 -12.47 -10.28 4.84
N LEU A 27 -11.41 -9.59 4.46
CA LEU A 27 -11.44 -8.27 3.85
C LEU A 27 -10.92 -8.33 2.42
N ILE A 28 -11.77 -7.98 1.46
CA ILE A 28 -11.43 -7.98 0.04
C ILE A 28 -11.58 -6.55 -0.48
N SER A 29 -10.48 -5.96 -0.94
CA SER A 29 -10.49 -4.64 -1.58
C SER A 29 -9.26 -4.48 -2.46
N PRO A 30 -9.38 -3.97 -3.71
CA PRO A 30 -8.23 -3.74 -4.58
C PRO A 30 -7.26 -2.68 -4.02
N TYR A 31 -7.76 -1.76 -3.19
CA TYR A 31 -6.97 -0.71 -2.55
C TYR A 31 -7.08 -0.84 -1.04
N LEU A 32 -5.94 -0.79 -0.34
CA LEU A 32 -5.86 -0.81 1.10
C LEU A 32 -5.25 0.49 1.60
N GLN A 33 -6.01 1.21 2.43
CA GLN A 33 -5.55 2.33 3.24
C GLN A 33 -6.44 2.42 4.48
N PHE A 34 -6.07 1.70 5.53
CA PHE A 34 -6.90 1.58 6.72
C PHE A 34 -6.90 2.87 7.53
N HIS A 35 -8.08 3.29 7.97
CA HIS A 35 -8.18 4.32 9.01
C HIS A 35 -7.64 3.78 10.33
N LYS A 36 -7.06 4.64 11.19
CA LYS A 36 -6.48 4.26 12.48
C LYS A 36 -7.39 3.34 13.31
N ARG A 37 -8.68 3.70 13.43
CA ARG A 37 -9.68 2.90 14.15
C ARG A 37 -9.80 1.45 13.62
N VAL A 38 -9.70 1.26 12.30
CA VAL A 38 -9.76 -0.07 11.70
C VAL A 38 -8.49 -0.86 12.03
N LYS A 39 -7.32 -0.22 12.00
CA LYS A 39 -6.06 -0.85 12.43
C LYS A 39 -6.12 -1.30 13.88
N ASP A 40 -6.61 -0.43 14.78
CA ASP A 40 -6.77 -0.75 16.21
C ASP A 40 -7.66 -2.00 16.43
N HIS A 41 -8.78 -2.10 15.68
CA HIS A 41 -9.65 -3.28 15.76
C HIS A 41 -9.00 -4.54 15.19
N LEU A 42 -8.31 -4.43 14.06
CA LEU A 42 -7.58 -5.56 13.45
C LEU A 42 -6.46 -6.07 14.36
N GLU A 43 -5.72 -5.18 15.02
CA GLU A 43 -4.70 -5.53 16.01
C GLU A 43 -5.30 -6.26 17.21
N ASN A 44 -6.45 -5.80 17.72
CA ASN A 44 -7.15 -6.48 18.82
C ASN A 44 -7.59 -7.90 18.40
N LEU A 45 -8.19 -8.06 17.23
CA LEU A 45 -8.56 -9.40 16.72
C LEU A 45 -7.33 -10.30 16.51
N ASN A 46 -6.21 -9.73 16.06
CA ASN A 46 -4.95 -10.44 15.88
C ASN A 46 -4.37 -10.93 17.23
N ILE A 47 -4.41 -10.09 18.28
CA ILE A 47 -4.05 -10.48 19.66
C ILE A 47 -4.94 -11.63 20.15
N GLN A 48 -6.22 -11.59 19.83
CA GLN A 48 -7.18 -12.66 20.13
C GLN A 48 -7.05 -13.89 19.23
N LYS A 49 -6.07 -13.91 18.32
CA LYS A 49 -5.78 -15.00 17.38
C LYS A 49 -6.96 -15.40 16.50
N LYS A 50 -7.79 -14.43 16.10
CA LYS A 50 -8.87 -14.65 15.12
C LYS A 50 -8.28 -14.92 13.73
N ASP A 51 -9.01 -15.66 12.89
CA ASP A 51 -8.60 -15.90 11.51
C ASP A 51 -8.86 -14.66 10.66
N ILE A 52 -7.82 -13.84 10.43
CA ILE A 52 -7.93 -12.63 9.60
C ILE A 52 -7.28 -12.89 8.25
N ARG A 53 -8.03 -12.66 7.17
CA ARG A 53 -7.56 -12.79 5.78
C ARG A 53 -7.85 -11.53 4.99
N ILE A 54 -6.86 -11.04 4.26
CA ILE A 54 -6.97 -9.83 3.45
C ILE A 54 -6.55 -10.12 2.02
N ILE A 55 -7.42 -9.85 1.05
CA ILE A 55 -7.13 -9.98 -0.38
C ILE A 55 -7.07 -8.60 -1.01
N TYR A 56 -5.97 -8.30 -1.72
CA TYR A 56 -5.77 -7.02 -2.39
C TYR A 56 -4.98 -7.15 -3.70
N ARG A 57 -4.81 -6.02 -4.41
CA ARG A 57 -4.06 -5.95 -5.67
C ARG A 57 -2.63 -5.43 -5.40
N GLU A 58 -1.61 -6.12 -5.93
CA GLU A 58 -0.18 -5.87 -5.65
C GLU A 58 0.25 -4.40 -5.83
N ASN A 59 -0.06 -3.83 -6.99
CA ASN A 59 0.49 -2.54 -7.41
C ASN A 59 -0.17 -1.32 -6.74
N LYS A 60 -0.96 -1.53 -5.68
CA LYS A 60 -1.82 -0.50 -5.08
C LYS A 60 -1.61 -0.33 -3.57
N LEU A 61 -0.63 -1.01 -2.97
CA LEU A 61 -0.31 -0.89 -1.55
C LEU A 61 0.74 0.19 -1.29
N GLN A 62 0.47 1.11 -0.38
CA GLN A 62 1.45 2.10 0.06
C GLN A 62 2.47 1.46 1.01
N VAL A 63 3.69 2.00 1.07
CA VAL A 63 4.78 1.47 1.91
C VAL A 63 4.37 1.41 3.39
N GLU A 64 3.66 2.42 3.89
CA GLU A 64 3.21 2.47 5.28
C GLU A 64 2.21 1.34 5.61
N GLU A 65 1.30 1.05 4.67
CA GLU A 65 0.33 -0.06 4.82
C GLU A 65 1.00 -1.42 4.66
N SER A 66 1.97 -1.54 3.75
CA SER A 66 2.81 -2.73 3.62
C SER A 66 3.50 -3.02 4.94
N ASN A 67 4.31 -2.08 5.44
CA ASN A 67 5.06 -2.20 6.70
C ASN A 67 4.16 -2.57 7.88
N TRP A 68 2.98 -1.96 7.97
CA TRP A 68 2.00 -2.30 9.00
C TRP A 68 1.52 -3.75 8.84
N LEU A 69 1.08 -4.17 7.64
CA LEU A 69 0.67 -5.56 7.40
C LEU A 69 1.81 -6.57 7.70
N GLU A 70 3.07 -6.25 7.36
CA GLU A 70 4.22 -7.14 7.66
C GLU A 70 4.43 -7.32 9.17
N SER A 71 4.11 -6.29 9.96
CA SER A 71 4.19 -6.36 11.42
C SER A 71 3.11 -7.24 12.05
N GLN A 72 2.01 -7.52 11.33
CA GLN A 72 0.87 -8.28 11.81
C GLN A 72 1.00 -9.77 11.45
N ILE A 73 1.85 -10.50 12.19
CA ILE A 73 2.19 -11.91 11.93
C ILE A 73 0.94 -12.83 11.81
N GLY A 74 -0.15 -12.54 12.52
CA GLY A 74 -1.38 -13.34 12.48
C GLY A 74 -2.39 -12.94 11.41
N ILE A 75 -2.14 -11.89 10.63
CA ILE A 75 -2.99 -11.49 9.50
C ILE A 75 -2.44 -12.15 8.24
N ARG A 76 -3.27 -12.96 7.56
CA ARG A 76 -2.91 -13.58 6.29
C ARG A 76 -3.26 -12.65 5.14
N THR A 77 -2.32 -12.46 4.23
CA THR A 77 -2.48 -11.60 3.07
C THR A 77 -2.37 -12.39 1.77
N SER A 78 -3.24 -12.10 0.81
CA SER A 78 -3.21 -12.71 -0.51
C SER A 78 -3.33 -11.66 -1.62
N LEU A 79 -2.63 -11.89 -2.73
CA LEU A 79 -2.69 -11.03 -3.90
C LEU A 79 -3.61 -11.62 -4.98
N CYS A 80 -4.41 -10.74 -5.57
CA CYS A 80 -5.18 -11.05 -6.76
C CYS A 80 -5.08 -9.91 -7.77
N ASN A 81 -4.36 -10.14 -8.87
CA ASN A 81 -4.07 -9.11 -9.87
C ASN A 81 -5.32 -8.60 -10.60
N SER A 82 -6.30 -9.47 -10.83
CA SER A 82 -7.59 -9.13 -11.47
C SER A 82 -8.62 -8.58 -10.49
N LEU A 83 -8.29 -8.42 -9.19
CA LEU A 83 -9.27 -8.06 -8.16
C LEU A 83 -9.84 -6.66 -8.38
N HIS A 84 -11.17 -6.55 -8.44
CA HIS A 84 -11.89 -5.27 -8.34
C HIS A 84 -13.08 -5.32 -7.36
N ALA A 85 -13.44 -6.52 -6.90
CA ALA A 85 -14.48 -6.75 -5.92
C ALA A 85 -14.12 -6.08 -4.59
N LYS A 86 -15.15 -5.59 -3.90
CA LYS A 86 -15.03 -5.02 -2.56
C LYS A 86 -16.09 -5.71 -1.71
N CYS A 87 -15.60 -6.53 -0.80
CA CYS A 87 -16.43 -7.40 0.00
C CYS A 87 -15.78 -7.58 1.37
N TYR A 88 -16.57 -7.40 2.41
CA TYR A 88 -16.12 -7.52 3.80
C TYR A 88 -17.06 -8.49 4.49
N LEU A 89 -16.55 -9.54 5.12
CA LEU A 89 -17.40 -10.50 5.79
C LEU A 89 -16.73 -11.10 7.02
N ASN A 90 -17.55 -11.49 7.99
CA ASN A 90 -17.17 -12.39 9.07
C ASN A 90 -18.06 -13.64 9.03
N GLU A 91 -18.04 -14.48 10.08
CA GLU A 91 -18.87 -15.69 10.14
C GLU A 91 -20.40 -15.47 10.12
N ASN A 92 -20.87 -14.26 10.45
CA ASN A 92 -22.28 -13.94 10.67
C ASN A 92 -22.88 -12.96 9.63
N GLU A 93 -22.06 -12.11 9.04
CA GLU A 93 -22.53 -11.03 8.15
C GLU A 93 -21.53 -10.70 7.04
N ALA A 94 -22.03 -10.07 5.98
CA ALA A 94 -21.27 -9.65 4.82
C ALA A 94 -21.74 -8.27 4.32
N ILE A 95 -20.80 -7.53 3.72
CA ILE A 95 -21.02 -6.26 3.05
C ILE A 95 -20.44 -6.36 1.65
N VAL A 96 -21.29 -6.20 0.63
CA VAL A 96 -20.87 -6.02 -0.77
C VAL A 96 -21.07 -4.55 -1.11
N THR A 97 -20.04 -3.88 -1.60
CA THR A 97 -20.08 -2.41 -1.74
C THR A 97 -19.23 -1.90 -2.91
N SER A 98 -19.45 -0.65 -3.32
CA SER A 98 -18.55 0.10 -4.19
C SER A 98 -17.34 0.69 -3.43
N MET A 99 -17.40 0.78 -2.10
CA MET A 99 -16.40 1.46 -1.26
C MET A 99 -15.14 0.62 -1.03
N ASN A 100 -13.97 1.17 -1.33
CA ASN A 100 -12.67 0.57 -0.96
C ASN A 100 -12.40 0.73 0.54
N LEU A 101 -11.43 -0.03 1.07
CA LEU A 101 -10.87 0.18 2.42
C LEU A 101 -9.95 1.41 2.42
N TYR A 102 -10.49 2.59 2.12
CA TYR A 102 -9.76 3.83 1.99
C TYR A 102 -10.19 4.84 3.06
N SER A 103 -9.24 5.44 3.77
CA SER A 103 -9.54 6.39 4.86
C SER A 103 -10.26 7.66 4.39
N PHE A 104 -10.12 8.06 3.12
CA PHE A 104 -10.67 9.31 2.59
C PHE A 104 -11.93 9.15 1.72
N SER A 105 -12.37 7.93 1.38
CA SER A 105 -13.55 7.74 0.53
C SER A 105 -14.80 8.31 1.18
N GLN A 106 -14.89 8.25 2.52
CA GLN A 106 -16.06 8.71 3.27
C GLN A 106 -16.35 10.21 3.12
N GLN A 107 -15.33 11.03 2.85
CA GLN A 107 -15.47 12.49 2.78
C GLN A 107 -15.65 13.02 1.35
N ASN A 108 -15.27 12.22 0.35
CA ASN A 108 -15.14 12.70 -1.03
C ASN A 108 -15.93 11.88 -2.05
N ASN A 109 -16.37 10.66 -1.70
CA ASN A 109 -17.05 9.76 -2.62
C ASN A 109 -18.44 9.37 -2.10
N ASP A 110 -19.39 9.34 -3.03
CA ASP A 110 -20.68 8.69 -2.80
C ASP A 110 -20.56 7.20 -3.09
N GLU A 111 -20.90 6.40 -2.09
CA GLU A 111 -20.74 4.96 -2.11
C GLU A 111 -22.07 4.31 -1.75
N MET A 112 -22.26 3.09 -2.26
CA MET A 112 -23.41 2.27 -1.93
C MET A 112 -22.97 0.87 -1.58
N GLY A 113 -23.77 0.20 -0.76
CA GLY A 113 -23.52 -1.17 -0.39
C GLY A 113 -24.78 -1.89 0.02
N ILE A 114 -24.64 -3.19 0.16
CA ILE A 114 -25.66 -4.08 0.66
C ILE A 114 -25.07 -4.83 1.85
N HIS A 115 -25.75 -4.75 2.98
CA HIS A 115 -25.49 -5.54 4.17
C HIS A 115 -26.36 -6.78 4.18
N VAL A 116 -25.75 -7.93 4.44
CA VAL A 116 -26.41 -9.24 4.49
C VAL A 116 -26.02 -9.92 5.79
N THR A 117 -27.00 -10.45 6.54
CA THR A 117 -26.72 -11.28 7.71
C THR A 117 -27.17 -12.71 7.45
N LYS A 118 -26.35 -13.67 7.88
CA LYS A 118 -26.61 -15.10 7.73
C LYS A 118 -27.90 -15.52 8.43
N GLU A 119 -28.20 -14.93 9.59
CA GLU A 119 -29.43 -15.19 10.35
C GLU A 119 -30.69 -14.88 9.53
N LYS A 120 -30.68 -13.78 8.76
CA LYS A 120 -31.87 -13.32 8.03
C LYS A 120 -31.92 -13.79 6.58
N ASP A 121 -30.78 -14.21 6.03
CA ASP A 121 -30.62 -14.55 4.61
C ASP A 121 -29.41 -15.47 4.40
N ALA A 122 -29.53 -16.71 4.88
CA ALA A 122 -28.43 -17.67 4.86
C ALA A 122 -27.97 -18.01 3.43
N ASP A 123 -28.90 -18.13 2.49
CA ASP A 123 -28.61 -18.49 1.10
C ASP A 123 -27.78 -17.41 0.42
N LEU A 124 -28.20 -16.14 0.50
CA LEU A 124 -27.44 -15.02 -0.06
C LEU A 124 -26.06 -14.87 0.60
N TYR A 125 -25.98 -15.04 1.93
CA TYR A 125 -24.69 -15.03 2.62
C TYR A 125 -23.78 -16.15 2.11
N ASN A 126 -24.31 -17.37 1.92
CA ASN A 126 -23.54 -18.52 1.44
C ASN A 126 -23.06 -18.31 0.00
N ASP A 127 -23.86 -17.71 -0.88
CA ASP A 127 -23.44 -17.37 -2.24
C ASP A 127 -22.28 -16.36 -2.25
N ILE A 128 -22.37 -15.30 -1.43
CA ILE A 128 -21.28 -14.34 -1.24
C ILE A 128 -20.03 -15.06 -0.71
N TYR A 129 -20.20 -15.93 0.30
CA TYR A 129 -19.11 -16.66 0.91
C TYR A 129 -18.43 -17.61 -0.08
N ASN A 130 -19.18 -18.30 -0.93
CA ASN A 130 -18.66 -19.19 -1.97
C ASN A 130 -17.78 -18.42 -2.98
N GLU A 131 -18.19 -17.23 -3.40
CA GLU A 131 -17.38 -16.39 -4.28
C GLU A 131 -16.11 -15.88 -3.57
N VAL A 132 -16.21 -15.54 -2.28
CA VAL A 132 -15.03 -15.22 -1.46
C VAL A 132 -14.07 -16.41 -1.34
N GLN A 133 -14.58 -17.63 -1.16
CA GLN A 133 -13.73 -18.82 -1.15
C GLN A 133 -13.02 -19.03 -2.49
N ARG A 134 -13.73 -18.85 -3.60
CA ARG A 134 -13.13 -18.90 -4.94
C ARG A 134 -12.00 -17.87 -5.08
N LEU A 135 -12.22 -16.63 -4.62
CA LEU A 135 -11.19 -15.58 -4.61
C LEU A 135 -9.98 -15.97 -3.77
N LEU A 136 -10.18 -16.52 -2.57
CA LEU A 136 -9.08 -17.02 -1.74
C LEU A 136 -8.28 -18.12 -2.45
N THR A 137 -8.94 -19.05 -3.14
CA THR A 137 -8.29 -20.16 -3.86
C THR A 137 -7.43 -19.68 -5.02
N ILE A 138 -7.88 -18.67 -5.78
CA ILE A 138 -7.13 -18.16 -6.94
C ILE A 138 -6.09 -17.10 -6.58
N SER A 139 -6.09 -16.62 -5.33
CA SER A 139 -5.16 -15.59 -4.87
C SER A 139 -3.85 -16.21 -4.41
N GLU A 140 -2.75 -15.54 -4.68
CA GLU A 140 -1.43 -15.96 -4.20
C GLU A 140 -1.25 -15.51 -2.75
N GLU A 141 -1.19 -16.46 -1.81
CA GLU A 141 -0.91 -16.13 -0.41
C GLU A 141 0.53 -15.65 -0.28
N ILE A 142 0.68 -14.39 0.12
CA ILE A 142 1.98 -13.85 0.50
C ILE A 142 2.10 -14.01 1.99
N ARG A 143 3.03 -14.87 2.41
CA ARG A 143 3.64 -14.69 3.73
C ARG A 143 4.57 -13.52 3.58
N ILE A 144 4.17 -12.37 4.11
CA ILE A 144 5.06 -11.22 4.16
C ILE A 144 6.14 -11.60 5.17
N SER A 145 7.20 -12.22 4.67
CA SER A 145 8.27 -12.73 5.50
C SER A 145 8.93 -11.53 6.13
N VAL A 146 8.79 -11.40 7.45
CA VAL A 146 9.69 -10.58 8.25
C VAL A 146 11.08 -11.07 7.89
N LYS A 147 11.83 -10.29 7.10
CA LYS A 147 13.28 -10.38 7.12
C LYS A 147 13.69 -9.92 8.50
N LYS A 148 13.59 -10.83 9.48
CA LYS A 148 14.47 -10.79 10.62
C LYS A 148 15.86 -10.86 10.00
N VAL A 149 16.60 -9.79 10.22
CA VAL A 149 17.98 -9.65 9.81
C VAL A 149 18.77 -10.71 10.56
N ASP A 150 18.80 -11.93 10.02
CA ASP A 150 19.85 -12.89 10.33
C ASP A 150 21.10 -12.37 9.62
N LYS A 151 22.04 -11.88 10.44
CA LYS A 151 23.35 -11.31 10.06
C LYS A 151 24.23 -12.21 9.18
N GLU A 152 23.77 -13.40 8.83
CA GLU A 152 24.47 -14.33 7.94
C GLU A 152 24.13 -14.13 6.46
N ILE A 153 23.01 -13.47 6.13
CA ILE A 153 22.63 -13.20 4.73
C ILE A 153 23.40 -12.00 4.15
N GLU A 154 23.79 -11.02 4.98
CA GLU A 154 24.58 -9.86 4.52
C GLU A 154 25.91 -10.28 3.88
N GLN A 155 26.62 -11.25 4.45
CA GLN A 155 27.92 -11.70 3.92
C GLN A 155 27.80 -12.46 2.59
N LYS A 156 26.75 -13.27 2.40
CA LYS A 156 26.54 -13.99 1.12
C LYS A 156 25.96 -13.10 0.03
N THR A 157 25.26 -12.03 0.40
CA THR A 157 24.70 -11.07 -0.56
C THR A 157 25.78 -10.10 -1.05
N GLU A 158 26.75 -9.71 -0.20
CA GLU A 158 27.90 -8.89 -0.61
C GLU A 158 28.78 -9.57 -1.67
N GLU A 159 28.99 -10.89 -1.59
CA GLU A 159 29.79 -11.61 -2.60
C GLU A 159 29.05 -11.78 -3.94
N LYS A 160 27.72 -11.93 -3.93
CA LYS A 160 26.91 -11.95 -5.17
C LYS A 160 26.76 -10.55 -5.78
N ILE A 161 26.71 -9.49 -4.97
CA ILE A 161 26.69 -8.11 -5.45
C ILE A 161 28.02 -7.74 -6.13
N LYS A 162 29.17 -8.23 -5.62
CA LYS A 162 30.47 -8.03 -6.28
C LYS A 162 30.56 -8.67 -7.68
N LYS A 163 29.88 -9.80 -7.92
CA LYS A 163 29.86 -10.46 -9.25
C LYS A 163 28.83 -9.92 -10.24
N VAL A 164 27.82 -9.18 -9.79
CA VAL A 164 26.85 -8.50 -10.67
C VAL A 164 27.30 -7.07 -11.01
N GLN A 165 28.24 -6.50 -10.25
CA GLN A 165 28.83 -5.18 -10.50
C GLN A 165 29.74 -5.09 -11.74
N GLU A 166 30.02 -6.19 -12.45
CA GLU A 166 30.89 -6.16 -13.64
C GLU A 166 30.17 -5.98 -15.00
N THR A 167 28.84 -5.82 -15.07
CA THR A 167 28.17 -5.77 -16.40
C THR A 167 27.23 -4.62 -16.72
N LYS A 168 27.09 -3.54 -15.93
CA LYS A 168 26.43 -2.30 -16.41
C LYS A 168 27.11 -1.02 -15.93
N ASN A 169 27.70 -0.31 -16.90
CA ASN A 169 28.36 1.00 -16.81
C ASN A 169 27.47 2.10 -16.19
N TYR A 170 27.53 2.28 -14.87
CA TYR A 170 27.20 3.55 -14.20
C TYR A 170 28.34 3.92 -13.23
N THR A 171 29.55 4.05 -13.76
CA THR A 171 30.73 4.50 -13.00
C THR A 171 30.90 6.02 -13.11
N LYS A 172 30.91 6.70 -11.94
CA LYS A 172 31.35 8.09 -11.70
C LYS A 172 30.46 9.26 -12.20
N SER A 173 29.13 9.19 -12.13
CA SER A 173 28.32 10.43 -12.25
C SER A 173 28.38 11.25 -10.96
N LYS A 174 28.84 12.50 -11.04
CA LYS A 174 28.80 13.46 -9.93
C LYS A 174 27.34 13.65 -9.47
N LEU A 175 27.09 13.61 -8.17
CA LEU A 175 25.76 13.88 -7.61
C LEU A 175 25.61 15.38 -7.39
N LEU A 176 24.49 15.93 -7.83
CA LEU A 176 24.19 17.35 -7.85
C LEU A 176 22.91 17.64 -7.07
N THR A 177 22.92 18.75 -6.36
CA THR A 177 21.73 19.34 -5.73
C THR A 177 20.79 19.94 -6.78
N THR A 178 19.52 20.15 -6.42
CA THR A 178 18.56 20.88 -7.28
C THR A 178 19.12 22.23 -7.75
N LYS A 179 19.89 22.94 -6.89
CA LYS A 179 20.50 24.23 -7.24
C LYS A 179 21.58 24.10 -8.31
N GLU A 180 22.33 23.01 -8.30
CA GLU A 180 23.34 22.73 -9.32
C GLU A 180 22.69 22.26 -10.63
N LEU A 181 21.63 21.45 -10.56
CA LEU A 181 20.82 21.07 -11.72
C LEU A 181 20.15 22.29 -12.38
N SER A 182 19.66 23.24 -11.57
CA SER A 182 19.11 24.51 -12.05
C SER A 182 20.13 25.31 -12.86
N LYS A 183 21.40 25.34 -12.44
CA LYS A 183 22.47 26.00 -13.20
C LYS A 183 22.79 25.30 -14.52
N LEU A 184 22.73 23.96 -14.55
CA LEU A 184 23.03 23.17 -15.74
C LEU A 184 21.91 23.21 -16.79
N THR A 185 20.65 23.21 -16.34
CA THR A 185 19.47 23.20 -17.21
C THR A 185 19.01 24.60 -17.64
N GLY A 186 19.51 25.65 -16.98
CA GLY A 186 19.02 27.02 -17.17
C GLY A 186 17.63 27.28 -16.59
N LEU A 187 17.00 26.27 -15.98
CA LEU A 187 15.68 26.36 -15.38
C LEU A 187 15.77 26.80 -13.92
N SER A 188 14.74 27.47 -13.40
CA SER A 188 14.66 27.76 -11.97
C SER A 188 14.57 26.48 -11.13
N SER A 189 15.12 26.48 -9.91
CA SER A 189 15.00 25.34 -8.98
C SER A 189 13.56 24.88 -8.73
N ARG A 190 12.58 25.80 -8.83
CA ARG A 190 11.15 25.45 -8.73
C ARG A 190 10.69 24.59 -9.90
N LYS A 191 11.08 24.94 -11.13
CA LYS A 191 10.77 24.16 -12.35
C LYS A 191 11.45 22.79 -12.33
N VAL A 192 12.71 22.74 -11.91
CA VAL A 192 13.44 21.47 -11.72
C VAL A 192 12.72 20.57 -10.72
N ASN A 193 12.29 21.11 -9.58
CA ASN A 193 11.52 20.34 -8.61
C ASN A 193 10.14 19.91 -9.15
N SER A 194 9.44 20.80 -9.88
CA SER A 194 8.17 20.47 -10.52
C SER A 194 8.33 19.29 -11.48
N TRP A 195 9.36 19.32 -12.32
CA TRP A 195 9.64 18.24 -13.27
C TRP A 195 9.84 16.90 -12.55
N PHE A 196 10.60 16.87 -11.45
CA PHE A 196 10.79 15.64 -10.66
C PHE A 196 9.48 15.15 -10.01
N THR A 197 8.62 16.06 -9.57
CA THR A 197 7.32 15.71 -8.98
C THR A 197 6.33 15.21 -10.04
N GLU A 198 6.23 15.88 -11.18
CA GLU A 198 5.39 15.49 -12.32
C GLU A 198 5.81 14.13 -12.89
N ASN A 199 7.12 13.86 -12.97
CA ASN A 199 7.66 12.57 -13.40
C ASN A 199 7.62 11.48 -12.31
N LYS A 200 7.03 11.78 -11.15
CA LYS A 200 6.88 10.86 -10.01
C LYS A 200 8.21 10.32 -9.50
N LEU A 201 9.27 11.13 -9.57
CA LEU A 201 10.60 10.81 -9.09
C LEU A 201 10.81 11.26 -7.64
N MET A 202 10.11 12.31 -7.21
CA MET A 202 10.08 12.75 -5.82
C MET A 202 8.75 13.42 -5.47
N TYR A 203 8.49 13.58 -4.18
CA TYR A 203 7.32 14.31 -3.67
C TYR A 203 7.71 15.15 -2.45
N LYS A 204 6.89 16.16 -2.14
CA LYS A 204 7.06 16.98 -0.94
C LYS A 204 6.20 16.42 0.19
N LYS A 205 6.82 16.13 1.34
CA LYS A 205 6.16 15.78 2.60
C LYS A 205 6.51 16.88 3.60
N ASP A 206 5.54 17.73 3.94
CA ASP A 206 5.74 18.94 4.76
C ASP A 206 6.82 19.88 4.18
N ASP A 207 7.98 19.98 4.83
CA ASP A 207 9.14 20.76 4.37
C ASP A 207 10.25 19.88 3.75
N ASP A 208 10.04 18.56 3.71
CA ASP A 208 11.01 17.59 3.23
C ASP A 208 10.71 17.12 1.80
N TRP A 209 11.76 17.01 0.98
CA TRP A 209 11.71 16.35 -0.32
C TRP A 209 12.15 14.91 -0.20
N VAL A 210 11.26 14.00 -0.62
CA VAL A 210 11.45 12.54 -0.48
C VAL A 210 11.41 11.89 -1.87
N THR A 211 12.35 10.98 -2.13
CA THR A 211 12.39 10.24 -3.39
C THR A 211 11.39 9.10 -3.42
N THR A 212 10.79 8.88 -4.59
CA THR A 212 10.02 7.65 -4.83
C THR A 212 10.97 6.47 -5.11
N LYS A 213 10.45 5.25 -5.14
CA LYS A 213 11.22 4.07 -5.59
C LYS A 213 11.86 4.29 -6.97
N ARG A 214 11.09 4.87 -7.91
CA ARG A 214 11.58 5.25 -9.24
C ARG A 214 12.67 6.33 -9.15
N GLY A 215 12.52 7.29 -8.24
CA GLY A 215 13.55 8.27 -7.94
C GLY A 215 14.88 7.65 -7.48
N LYS A 216 14.82 6.70 -6.53
CA LYS A 216 16.01 5.97 -6.04
C LYS A 216 16.66 5.11 -7.14
N GLU A 217 15.86 4.45 -7.96
CA GLU A 217 16.34 3.68 -9.14
C GLU A 217 16.98 4.58 -10.21
N THR A 218 16.51 5.82 -10.33
CA THR A 218 17.11 6.85 -11.21
C THR A 218 18.32 7.54 -10.54
N GLY A 219 18.71 7.08 -9.34
CA GLY A 219 19.91 7.53 -8.61
C GLY A 219 19.68 8.70 -7.64
N GLY A 220 18.44 9.09 -7.38
CA GLY A 220 18.10 10.11 -6.39
C GLY A 220 18.43 9.66 -4.96
N ILE A 221 19.09 10.53 -4.20
CA ILE A 221 19.52 10.26 -2.83
C ILE A 221 19.03 11.39 -1.90
N GLU A 222 18.35 11.02 -0.83
CA GLU A 222 17.89 11.94 0.23
C GLU A 222 19.07 12.38 1.11
N LYS A 223 19.12 13.68 1.43
CA LYS A 223 20.12 14.31 2.31
C LYS A 223 19.42 15.28 3.25
N ASN A 224 19.88 15.33 4.50
CA ASN A 224 19.34 16.27 5.48
C ASN A 224 20.04 17.63 5.32
N GLY A 225 19.26 18.71 5.26
CA GLY A 225 19.74 20.08 5.16
C GLY A 225 19.25 20.97 6.31
N GLN A 226 19.68 22.23 6.30
CA GLN A 226 19.32 23.23 7.33
C GLN A 226 17.82 23.57 7.38
N TYR A 227 17.09 23.34 6.27
CA TYR A 227 15.68 23.71 6.09
C TYR A 227 14.79 22.50 5.77
N GLY A 228 15.24 21.29 6.14
CA GLY A 228 14.56 20.04 5.79
C GLY A 228 15.40 19.14 4.87
N GLN A 229 14.85 17.97 4.57
CA GLN A 229 15.43 16.97 3.69
C GLN A 229 15.32 17.42 2.23
N PHE A 230 16.40 17.23 1.47
CA PHE A 230 16.45 17.52 0.05
C PHE A 230 17.03 16.32 -0.72
N VAL A 231 16.81 16.29 -2.02
CA VAL A 231 17.29 15.20 -2.88
C VAL A 231 18.45 15.66 -3.76
N ILE A 232 19.50 14.84 -3.85
CA ILE A 232 20.58 14.99 -4.84
C ILE A 232 20.44 13.93 -5.93
N TRP A 233 20.82 14.28 -7.16
CA TRP A 233 20.65 13.43 -8.32
C TRP A 233 21.93 13.31 -9.15
N PRO A 234 22.10 12.21 -9.91
CA PRO A 234 23.18 12.08 -10.87
C PRO A 234 23.14 13.19 -11.93
N GLU A 235 24.30 13.76 -12.27
CA GLU A 235 24.42 14.85 -13.26
C GLU A 235 23.80 14.52 -14.63
N ASN A 236 23.84 13.25 -15.06
CA ASN A 236 23.25 12.82 -16.32
C ASN A 236 21.73 13.02 -16.39
N ILE A 237 21.03 13.12 -15.25
CA ILE A 237 19.59 13.35 -15.21
C ILE A 237 19.21 14.70 -15.82
N ALA A 238 20.12 15.68 -15.77
CA ALA A 238 19.89 17.03 -16.28
C ALA A 238 19.52 17.04 -17.77
N LYS A 239 19.99 16.06 -18.55
CA LYS A 239 19.66 15.93 -19.98
C LYS A 239 18.19 15.60 -20.26
N HIS A 240 17.48 15.08 -19.26
CA HIS A 240 16.08 14.68 -19.38
C HIS A 240 15.11 15.75 -18.87
N ILE A 241 15.63 16.73 -18.11
CA ILE A 241 14.83 17.82 -17.55
C ILE A 241 14.53 18.81 -18.67
N THR A 242 13.26 18.92 -19.01
CA THR A 242 12.72 19.83 -20.04
C THR A 242 11.67 20.74 -19.39
N GLU A 243 11.40 21.88 -20.03
CA GLU A 243 10.42 22.86 -19.55
C GLU A 243 8.97 22.39 -19.68
#